data_AF-A0AA39QI13-F1
#
_entry.id   AF-A0AA39QI13-F1
#
_cell.length_a   1.000
_cell.length_b   1.000
_cell.length_c   1.000
_cell.angle_alpha   90.00
_cell.angle_beta   90.00
_cell.angle_gamma   90.00
#
_symmetry.space_group_name_H-M   'P 1'
#
loop_
_entity.id
_entity.type
_entity.pdbx_description
1 polymer ?
#
loop_
_entity_poly.entity_id
_entity_poly.type
_entity_poly.pdbx_seq_one_letter_code
_entity_poly.pdbx_strand_id
1 'polypeptide(L)'
;MSDSVEHREQSPAPVASMTNMPSEVPTSDLEELHDYFKTRGLIDILRLLQSYQDQDQAQLQVNDLMEKNQLLTLAMPSGSGDKKSTLMKVQHKYITQFANDRSMENRLVLSPERYASPESEKNALYAEVYAILKPEHKVLFRRNYGPARKRFAKCASDGCSTFISCIKNNCFHIVFGSMVPSASEQGFDMFEDLTCQQLLGYDTEKKVYTSLPPILWPDGMRGTENRYLFRNETLMKILTVTLFGLASLKEAKANKKKPTNGTLWGMNKVTPGAITFAAIMARFVLSGNEHFDKRGVRSHIQYAADFKLYKSTIIKYLNKCHMKDTVATFNQFVFEDRGLDHNNQ
;
A
#
# COMPACT_ATOMS: atom_id res chain seq x y z
N MET A 1 -42.39 -68.32 -46.99
CA MET A 1 -41.40 -68.42 -48.07
C MET A 1 -40.06 -68.01 -47.48
N SER A 2 -39.18 -69.00 -47.30
CA SER A 2 -37.71 -68.94 -47.10
C SER A 2 -37.21 -68.14 -45.89
N ASP A 3 -36.81 -68.79 -44.80
CA ASP A 3 -35.45 -69.31 -44.49
C ASP A 3 -34.40 -68.17 -44.50
N SER A 4 -33.67 -67.87 -43.42
CA SER A 4 -32.77 -68.79 -42.71
C SER A 4 -32.56 -68.46 -41.22
N VAL A 5 -32.35 -69.53 -40.46
CA VAL A 5 -31.84 -69.63 -39.08
C VAL A 5 -30.30 -69.60 -39.10
N GLU A 6 -29.66 -69.11 -38.01
CA GLU A 6 -28.32 -69.44 -37.45
C GLU A 6 -27.71 -68.17 -36.80
N HIS A 7 -26.94 -68.18 -35.72
CA HIS A 7 -26.55 -69.13 -34.70
C HIS A 7 -26.15 -68.29 -33.47
N ARG A 8 -26.35 -68.85 -32.29
CA ARG A 8 -26.04 -68.30 -30.97
C ARG A 8 -24.55 -68.50 -30.67
N GLU A 9 -23.81 -67.43 -30.36
CA GLU A 9 -22.51 -67.50 -29.65
C GLU A 9 -22.53 -66.54 -28.45
N GLN A 10 -22.00 -67.04 -27.33
CA GLN A 10 -21.97 -66.42 -26.01
C GLN A 10 -20.52 -66.25 -25.55
N SER A 11 -20.25 -65.13 -24.85
CA SER A 11 -19.13 -64.81 -23.93
C SER A 11 -18.19 -63.68 -24.39
N PRO A 12 -17.51 -62.94 -23.47
CA PRO A 12 -17.86 -62.61 -22.08
C PRO A 12 -17.78 -61.09 -21.78
N ALA A 13 -18.18 -60.73 -20.55
CA ALA A 13 -18.38 -59.38 -20.01
C ALA A 13 -17.19 -58.40 -20.07
N PRO A 14 -17.45 -57.08 -20.09
CA PRO A 14 -16.54 -56.09 -19.54
C PRO A 14 -17.06 -55.49 -18.23
N VAL A 15 -16.07 -55.16 -17.41
CA VAL A 15 -16.09 -54.73 -16.01
C VAL A 15 -16.79 -53.38 -15.82
N ALA A 16 -17.46 -53.26 -14.68
CA ALA A 16 -18.12 -52.06 -14.17
C ALA A 16 -17.19 -50.83 -14.14
N SER A 17 -17.69 -49.69 -14.62
CA SER A 17 -17.18 -48.37 -14.22
C SER A 17 -18.33 -47.57 -13.63
N MET A 18 -18.17 -47.22 -12.36
CA MET A 18 -19.14 -46.50 -11.55
C MET A 18 -19.09 -45.00 -11.82
N THR A 19 -20.22 -44.37 -11.45
CA THR A 19 -20.36 -42.99 -10.93
C THR A 19 -20.29 -41.82 -11.91
N ASN A 20 -21.47 -41.44 -12.39
CA ASN A 20 -21.86 -40.03 -12.57
C ASN A 20 -22.61 -39.56 -11.30
N MET A 21 -22.10 -38.55 -10.62
CA MET A 21 -22.86 -37.66 -9.72
C MET A 21 -22.40 -36.22 -9.97
N PRO A 22 -23.33 -35.25 -10.00
CA PRO A 22 -23.01 -33.84 -10.25
C PRO A 22 -22.57 -33.15 -8.95
N SER A 23 -21.54 -32.31 -9.04
CA SER A 23 -21.17 -31.36 -7.98
C SER A 23 -20.98 -29.99 -8.61
N GLU A 24 -22.09 -29.25 -8.74
CA GLU A 24 -22.02 -27.79 -8.75
C GLU A 24 -21.84 -27.35 -7.30
N VAL A 25 -20.67 -26.78 -7.01
CA VAL A 25 -20.38 -26.10 -5.75
C VAL A 25 -20.82 -24.65 -5.90
N PRO A 26 -21.50 -24.04 -4.91
CA PRO A 26 -22.09 -22.71 -5.06
C PRO A 26 -21.00 -21.66 -5.17
N THR A 27 -21.08 -20.84 -6.22
CA THR A 27 -20.27 -19.63 -6.45
C THR A 27 -20.67 -18.45 -5.54
N SER A 28 -21.60 -18.64 -4.60
CA SER A 28 -22.22 -17.55 -3.82
C SER A 28 -21.32 -16.90 -2.75
N ASP A 29 -20.32 -17.61 -2.23
CA ASP A 29 -19.55 -17.10 -1.07
C ASP A 29 -18.55 -15.99 -1.44
N LEU A 30 -18.17 -15.88 -2.72
CA LEU A 30 -17.24 -14.85 -3.22
C LEU A 30 -17.93 -13.52 -3.53
N GLU A 31 -19.21 -13.57 -3.91
CA GLU A 31 -20.04 -12.38 -4.16
C GLU A 31 -20.53 -11.76 -2.84
N GLU A 32 -20.85 -12.56 -1.82
CA GLU A 32 -21.09 -12.07 -0.45
C GLU A 32 -19.86 -11.39 0.17
N LEU A 33 -18.66 -11.91 -0.11
CA LEU A 33 -17.39 -11.32 0.34
C LEU A 33 -17.12 -9.96 -0.31
N HIS A 34 -17.54 -9.78 -1.56
CA HIS A 34 -17.43 -8.51 -2.30
C HIS A 34 -18.44 -7.46 -1.79
N ASP A 35 -19.64 -7.88 -1.39
CA ASP A 35 -20.68 -6.98 -0.87
C ASP A 35 -20.43 -6.58 0.61
N TYR A 36 -19.76 -7.44 1.38
CA TYR A 36 -19.29 -7.15 2.74
C TYR A 36 -18.24 -6.02 2.79
N PHE A 37 -17.43 -5.84 1.75
CA PHE A 37 -16.48 -4.72 1.64
C PHE A 37 -17.14 -3.37 1.38
N LYS A 38 -18.45 -3.35 1.11
CA LYS A 38 -19.16 -2.18 0.61
C LYS A 38 -19.84 -1.32 1.70
N THR A 39 -20.04 -1.81 2.93
CA THR A 39 -21.19 -1.31 3.73
C THR A 39 -21.04 -0.75 5.14
N ARG A 40 -19.92 -0.74 5.91
CA ARG A 40 -19.66 0.23 7.05
C ARG A 40 -18.55 -0.19 8.05
N GLY A 41 -17.98 0.84 8.71
CA GLY A 41 -16.95 0.83 9.79
C GLY A 41 -17.42 0.23 11.13
N LEU A 42 -16.71 0.28 12.27
CA LEU A 42 -15.57 0.99 12.86
C LEU A 42 -14.83 -0.01 13.79
N ILE A 43 -13.57 0.21 14.21
CA ILE A 43 -13.05 -0.48 15.42
C ILE A 43 -12.27 0.44 16.35
N ASP A 44 -12.78 0.44 17.58
CA ASP A 44 -12.20 0.81 18.87
C ASP A 44 -11.06 -0.15 19.28
N ILE A 45 -9.90 0.42 19.62
CA ILE A 45 -8.66 -0.28 19.98
C ILE A 45 -8.82 -1.13 21.25
N LEU A 46 -9.70 -0.76 22.18
CA LEU A 46 -9.93 -1.51 23.42
C LEU A 46 -10.73 -2.81 23.17
N ARG A 47 -11.67 -2.78 22.22
CA ARG A 47 -12.44 -3.96 21.79
C ARG A 47 -11.61 -4.96 20.98
N LEU A 48 -10.59 -4.46 20.27
CA LEU A 48 -9.59 -5.30 19.60
C LEU A 48 -8.81 -6.14 20.62
N LEU A 49 -8.43 -5.54 21.76
CA LEU A 49 -7.70 -6.23 22.83
C LEU A 49 -8.56 -7.27 23.56
N GLN A 50 -9.84 -6.98 23.82
CA GLN A 50 -10.77 -7.92 24.45
C GLN A 50 -11.12 -9.12 23.55
N SER A 51 -11.32 -8.90 22.24
CA SER A 51 -11.63 -10.00 21.30
C SER A 51 -10.45 -10.96 21.06
N TYR A 52 -9.20 -10.54 21.27
CA TYR A 52 -8.04 -11.43 21.25
C TYR A 52 -7.97 -12.37 22.47
N GLN A 53 -8.69 -12.08 23.55
CA GLN A 53 -8.76 -12.96 24.73
C GLN A 53 -9.85 -14.03 24.61
N ASP A 54 -10.83 -13.87 23.71
CA ASP A 54 -12.04 -14.71 23.67
C ASP A 54 -12.17 -15.64 22.43
N GLN A 55 -11.19 -15.70 21.52
CA GLN A 55 -11.32 -16.51 20.29
C GLN A 55 -10.46 -17.78 20.27
N ASP A 56 -10.96 -18.83 20.92
CA ASP A 56 -10.42 -20.20 20.84
C ASP A 56 -10.98 -21.03 19.65
N GLN A 57 -12.00 -20.55 18.93
CA GLN A 57 -12.69 -21.35 17.91
C GLN A 57 -12.36 -21.03 16.44
N ALA A 58 -11.78 -19.86 16.12
CA ALA A 58 -11.35 -19.55 14.75
C ALA A 58 -9.98 -20.16 14.37
N GLN A 59 -9.28 -20.74 15.36
CA GLN A 59 -7.95 -21.31 15.23
C GLN A 59 -7.94 -22.65 14.47
N LEU A 60 -9.06 -23.38 14.48
CA LEU A 60 -9.16 -24.69 13.81
C LEU A 60 -9.30 -24.59 12.29
N GLN A 61 -9.96 -23.57 11.75
CA GLN A 61 -10.20 -23.49 10.30
C GLN A 61 -9.00 -23.00 9.50
N VAL A 62 -8.15 -22.13 10.08
CA VAL A 62 -6.91 -21.68 9.43
C VAL A 62 -5.82 -22.75 9.50
N ASN A 63 -5.78 -23.51 10.60
CA ASN A 63 -4.90 -24.67 10.71
C ASN A 63 -5.36 -25.79 9.76
N ASP A 64 -6.66 -26.04 9.63
CA ASP A 64 -7.22 -26.97 8.65
C ASP A 64 -6.94 -26.52 7.20
N LEU A 65 -6.93 -25.21 6.90
CA LEU A 65 -6.55 -24.69 5.58
C LEU A 65 -5.04 -24.81 5.28
N MET A 66 -4.20 -24.63 6.30
CA MET A 66 -2.75 -24.80 6.23
C MET A 66 -2.37 -26.28 6.12
N GLU A 67 -3.07 -27.15 6.84
CA GLU A 67 -2.96 -28.60 6.80
C GLU A 67 -3.48 -29.14 5.46
N LYS A 68 -4.61 -28.64 4.94
CA LYS A 68 -5.09 -28.93 3.58
C LYS A 68 -4.14 -28.45 2.49
N ASN A 69 -3.48 -27.30 2.65
CA ASN A 69 -2.41 -26.88 1.73
C ASN A 69 -1.17 -27.77 1.84
N GLN A 70 -0.83 -28.28 3.03
CA GLN A 70 0.20 -29.30 3.23
C GLN A 70 -0.20 -30.66 2.64
N LEU A 71 -1.48 -31.03 2.69
CA LEU A 71 -2.01 -32.27 2.11
C LEU A 71 -2.13 -32.18 0.58
N LEU A 72 -2.53 -31.04 0.02
CA LEU A 72 -2.45 -30.73 -1.42
C LEU A 72 -1.00 -30.77 -1.92
N THR A 73 -0.08 -30.30 -1.07
CA THR A 73 1.36 -30.45 -1.29
C THR A 73 1.70 -31.95 -1.33
N LEU A 74 1.23 -32.78 -0.40
CA LEU A 74 1.49 -34.24 -0.36
C LEU A 74 0.79 -35.04 -1.49
N ALA A 75 -0.34 -34.56 -2.02
CA ALA A 75 -1.14 -35.23 -3.05
C ALA A 75 -0.69 -34.97 -4.50
N MET A 76 0.30 -34.09 -4.71
CA MET A 76 0.88 -33.89 -6.05
C MET A 76 1.66 -35.15 -6.50
N PRO A 77 1.46 -35.64 -7.74
CA PRO A 77 2.15 -36.82 -8.26
C PRO A 77 3.65 -36.70 -8.08
N SER A 78 4.27 -37.83 -7.71
CA SER A 78 5.69 -38.04 -7.37
C SER A 78 6.66 -37.84 -8.54
N GLY A 79 6.55 -36.72 -9.25
CA GLY A 79 7.24 -36.44 -10.50
C GLY A 79 8.01 -35.11 -10.56
N SER A 80 8.36 -34.48 -9.43
CA SER A 80 9.51 -33.54 -9.38
C SER A 80 9.88 -33.17 -7.93
N GLY A 81 10.45 -34.12 -7.19
CA GLY A 81 10.87 -33.93 -5.80
C GLY A 81 11.85 -32.75 -5.61
N ASP A 82 12.68 -32.48 -6.62
CA ASP A 82 13.69 -31.41 -6.54
C ASP A 82 13.11 -30.01 -6.60
N LYS A 83 12.09 -29.75 -7.44
CA LYS A 83 11.55 -28.38 -7.59
C LYS A 83 10.80 -27.91 -6.34
N LYS A 84 10.13 -28.84 -5.66
CA LYS A 84 9.29 -28.60 -4.48
C LYS A 84 10.12 -28.49 -3.18
N SER A 85 11.13 -29.35 -3.03
CA SER A 85 12.15 -29.26 -1.99
C SER A 85 12.94 -27.96 -2.13
N THR A 86 13.29 -27.57 -3.36
CA THR A 86 14.00 -26.32 -3.65
C THR A 86 13.15 -25.10 -3.34
N LEU A 87 11.88 -25.05 -3.73
CA LEU A 87 11.00 -23.91 -3.44
C LEU A 87 10.76 -23.69 -1.94
N MET A 88 10.49 -24.77 -1.19
CA MET A 88 10.33 -24.73 0.27
C MET A 88 11.63 -24.34 0.98
N LYS A 89 12.77 -24.89 0.56
CA LYS A 89 14.10 -24.52 1.10
C LYS A 89 14.47 -23.08 0.75
N VAL A 90 14.10 -22.60 -0.43
CA VAL A 90 14.31 -21.21 -0.86
C VAL A 90 13.46 -20.28 0.00
N GLN A 91 12.14 -20.50 0.12
CA GLN A 91 11.27 -19.66 0.96
C GLN A 91 11.70 -19.66 2.44
N HIS A 92 12.01 -20.84 3.01
CA HIS A 92 12.46 -20.94 4.40
C HIS A 92 13.85 -20.33 4.59
N LYS A 93 14.80 -20.55 3.67
CA LYS A 93 16.13 -19.90 3.69
C LYS A 93 15.99 -18.40 3.60
N TYR A 94 15.15 -17.85 2.72
CA TYR A 94 14.92 -16.41 2.62
C TYR A 94 14.29 -15.85 3.90
N ILE A 95 13.26 -16.49 4.45
CA ILE A 95 12.62 -16.05 5.70
C ILE A 95 13.62 -16.07 6.88
N THR A 96 14.49 -17.07 6.95
CA THR A 96 15.48 -17.23 8.03
C THR A 96 16.71 -16.34 7.81
N GLN A 97 17.13 -16.11 6.57
CA GLN A 97 18.23 -15.22 6.20
C GLN A 97 17.83 -13.74 6.34
N PHE A 98 16.56 -13.40 6.09
CA PHE A 98 15.98 -12.10 6.43
C PHE A 98 15.85 -11.88 7.95
N ALA A 99 15.60 -12.94 8.72
CA ALA A 99 15.43 -12.84 10.17
C ALA A 99 16.73 -12.54 10.92
N ASN A 100 17.85 -12.98 10.38
CA ASN A 100 19.14 -13.00 11.07
C ASN A 100 20.07 -11.83 10.71
N ASP A 101 19.72 -10.98 9.74
CA ASP A 101 20.63 -9.94 9.24
C ASP A 101 19.94 -8.56 9.15
N ARG A 102 20.08 -7.76 10.22
CA ARG A 102 19.65 -6.34 10.25
C ARG A 102 20.31 -5.50 9.14
N SER A 103 21.42 -5.95 8.55
CA SER A 103 22.09 -5.23 7.46
C SER A 103 21.43 -5.47 6.08
N MET A 104 20.78 -6.63 5.90
CA MET A 104 20.02 -6.97 4.69
C MET A 104 18.65 -6.26 4.65
N GLU A 105 18.02 -6.05 5.83
CA GLU A 105 16.75 -5.31 5.96
C GLU A 105 16.85 -3.89 5.34
N ASN A 106 17.96 -3.16 5.56
CA ASN A 106 18.14 -1.83 4.95
C ASN A 106 18.62 -1.87 3.50
N ARG A 107 19.39 -2.90 3.11
CA ARG A 107 19.95 -3.01 1.75
C ARG A 107 18.87 -3.17 0.70
N LEU A 108 17.86 -4.03 0.93
CA LEU A 108 16.78 -4.26 -0.06
C LEU A 108 15.75 -3.14 -0.09
N VAL A 109 15.49 -2.47 1.03
CA VAL A 109 14.45 -1.43 1.13
C VAL A 109 14.80 -0.18 0.32
N LEU A 110 16.07 0.23 0.34
CA LEU A 110 16.58 1.41 -0.37
C LEU A 110 17.38 1.06 -1.63
N SER A 111 17.26 -0.18 -2.09
CA SER A 111 17.94 -0.69 -3.28
C SER A 111 17.06 -0.48 -4.51
N PRO A 112 17.61 -0.01 -5.65
CA PRO A 112 16.90 0.02 -6.92
C PRO A 112 16.41 -1.37 -7.37
N GLU A 113 17.13 -2.44 -7.01
CA GLU A 113 16.82 -3.83 -7.36
C GLU A 113 15.46 -4.29 -6.83
N ARG A 114 14.89 -3.60 -5.84
CA ARG A 114 13.51 -3.84 -5.39
C ARG A 114 12.47 -3.74 -6.51
N TYR A 115 12.74 -2.95 -7.56
CA TYR A 115 11.82 -2.77 -8.68
C TYR A 115 12.20 -3.61 -9.91
N ALA A 116 13.18 -4.51 -9.80
CA ALA A 116 13.63 -5.34 -10.92
C ALA A 116 12.58 -6.38 -11.36
N SER A 117 11.70 -6.80 -10.46
CA SER A 117 10.59 -7.72 -10.76
C SER A 117 9.41 -7.51 -9.81
N PRO A 118 8.18 -7.95 -10.15
CA PRO A 118 7.05 -7.92 -9.24
C PRO A 118 7.30 -8.68 -7.92
N GLU A 119 8.05 -9.78 -7.98
CA GLU A 119 8.39 -10.57 -6.80
C GLU A 119 9.41 -9.84 -5.91
N SER A 120 10.42 -9.19 -6.50
CA SER A 120 11.35 -8.32 -5.77
C SER A 120 10.62 -7.17 -5.06
N GLU A 121 9.62 -6.58 -5.71
CA GLU A 121 8.84 -5.47 -5.16
C GLU A 121 8.00 -5.92 -3.98
N LYS A 122 7.33 -7.07 -4.12
CA LYS A 122 6.58 -7.72 -3.04
C LYS A 122 7.47 -8.09 -1.86
N ASN A 123 8.65 -8.66 -2.12
CA ASN A 123 9.61 -9.03 -1.09
C ASN A 123 10.18 -7.80 -0.35
N ALA A 124 10.48 -6.73 -1.08
CA ALA A 124 10.91 -5.47 -0.47
C ALA A 124 9.79 -4.84 0.38
N LEU A 125 8.53 -4.89 -0.06
CA LEU A 125 7.39 -4.42 0.74
C LEU A 125 7.24 -5.25 2.03
N TYR A 126 7.36 -6.58 1.92
CA TYR A 126 7.34 -7.45 3.10
C TYR A 126 8.47 -7.10 4.07
N ALA A 127 9.69 -6.87 3.55
CA ALA A 127 10.83 -6.45 4.36
C ALA A 127 10.60 -5.10 5.06
N GLU A 128 10.02 -4.10 4.36
CA GLU A 128 9.66 -2.80 4.95
C GLU A 128 8.69 -2.97 6.12
N VAL A 129 7.61 -3.73 5.92
CA VAL A 129 6.61 -3.99 6.98
C VAL A 129 7.24 -4.78 8.11
N TYR A 130 8.06 -5.79 7.82
CA TYR A 130 8.68 -6.60 8.85
C TYR A 130 9.70 -5.82 9.68
N ALA A 131 10.43 -4.88 9.07
CA ALA A 131 11.43 -4.05 9.75
C ALA A 131 10.82 -3.08 10.78
N ILE A 132 9.58 -2.61 10.56
CA ILE A 132 8.89 -1.70 11.49
C ILE A 132 8.21 -2.43 12.66
N LEU A 133 8.06 -3.76 12.59
CA LEU A 133 7.46 -4.53 13.66
C LEU A 133 8.42 -4.66 14.85
N LYS A 134 7.90 -4.41 16.05
CA LYS A 134 8.59 -4.76 17.29
C LYS A 134 8.89 -6.27 17.33
N PRO A 135 9.98 -6.71 17.98
CA PRO A 135 10.36 -8.14 18.04
C PRO A 135 9.21 -9.07 18.46
N GLU A 136 8.42 -8.67 19.46
CA GLU A 136 7.26 -9.39 19.95
C GLU A 136 6.15 -9.55 18.89
N HIS A 137 5.98 -8.55 18.02
CA HIS A 137 4.98 -8.58 16.95
C HIS A 137 5.44 -9.37 15.74
N LYS A 138 6.76 -9.53 15.52
CA LYS A 138 7.31 -10.32 14.42
C LYS A 138 6.87 -11.80 14.51
N VAL A 139 6.81 -12.35 15.73
CA VAL A 139 6.35 -13.73 15.97
C VAL A 139 4.85 -13.88 15.66
N LEU A 140 4.04 -12.93 16.12
CA LEU A 140 2.60 -12.92 15.87
C LEU A 140 2.27 -12.71 14.39
N PHE A 141 3.00 -11.83 13.71
CA PHE A 141 2.83 -11.57 12.29
C PHE A 141 3.15 -12.81 11.43
N ARG A 142 4.17 -13.60 11.82
CA ARG A 142 4.49 -14.88 11.17
C ARG A 142 3.38 -15.92 11.35
N ARG A 143 2.78 -15.99 12.54
CA ARG A 143 1.75 -16.99 12.87
C ARG A 143 0.36 -16.62 12.33
N ASN A 144 0.03 -15.32 12.28
CA ASN A 144 -1.30 -14.79 11.96
C ASN A 144 -1.28 -13.85 10.75
N TYR A 145 -0.51 -14.18 9.71
CA TYR A 145 -0.29 -13.28 8.57
C TYR A 145 -1.59 -12.81 7.90
N GLY A 146 -2.56 -13.70 7.69
CA GLY A 146 -3.85 -13.38 7.08
C GLY A 146 -4.63 -12.29 7.85
N PRO A 147 -4.99 -12.54 9.12
CA PRO A 147 -5.64 -11.55 9.98
C PRO A 147 -4.82 -10.27 10.16
N ALA A 148 -3.51 -10.38 10.39
CA ALA A 148 -2.62 -9.23 10.56
C ALA A 148 -2.57 -8.35 9.31
N ARG A 149 -2.52 -8.97 8.12
CA ARG A 149 -2.59 -8.28 6.82
C ARG A 149 -3.92 -7.55 6.65
N LYS A 150 -5.05 -8.20 6.91
CA LYS A 150 -6.39 -7.57 6.81
C LYS A 150 -6.48 -6.36 7.74
N ARG A 151 -6.03 -6.50 8.99
CA ARG A 151 -6.04 -5.41 9.97
C ARG A 151 -5.12 -4.25 9.57
N PHE A 152 -3.90 -4.56 9.12
CA PHE A 152 -2.94 -3.56 8.65
C PHE A 152 -3.51 -2.75 7.48
N ALA A 153 -4.08 -3.43 6.47
CA ALA A 153 -4.69 -2.79 5.32
C ALA A 153 -5.84 -1.86 5.73
N LYS A 154 -6.70 -2.32 6.65
CA LYS A 154 -7.78 -1.50 7.21
C LYS A 154 -7.23 -0.26 7.90
N CYS A 155 -6.30 -0.40 8.85
CA CYS A 155 -5.73 0.73 9.58
C CYS A 155 -5.01 1.73 8.65
N ALA A 156 -4.31 1.23 7.63
CA ALA A 156 -3.66 2.07 6.63
C ALA A 156 -4.68 2.86 5.81
N SER A 157 -5.78 2.22 5.41
CA SER A 157 -6.89 2.86 4.69
C SER A 157 -7.62 3.91 5.55
N ASP A 158 -7.93 3.58 6.79
CA ASP A 158 -8.55 4.51 7.76
C ASP A 158 -7.65 5.74 8.00
N GLY A 159 -6.34 5.50 8.16
CA GLY A 159 -5.34 6.55 8.31
C GLY A 159 -5.26 7.45 7.07
N CYS A 160 -5.18 6.86 5.87
CA CYS A 160 -5.18 7.62 4.62
C CYS A 160 -6.44 8.47 4.48
N SER A 161 -7.62 7.90 4.77
CA SER A 161 -8.89 8.63 4.72
C SER A 161 -8.91 9.81 5.67
N THR A 162 -8.37 9.62 6.88
CA THR A 162 -8.23 10.69 7.89
C THR A 162 -7.30 11.80 7.38
N PHE A 163 -6.15 11.45 6.79
CA PHE A 163 -5.20 12.43 6.26
C PHE A 163 -5.77 13.18 5.06
N ILE A 164 -6.41 12.47 4.14
CA ILE A 164 -7.10 13.06 2.99
C ILE A 164 -8.15 14.05 3.44
N SER A 165 -9.05 13.64 4.36
CA SER A 165 -10.09 14.53 4.87
C SER A 165 -9.48 15.76 5.56
N CYS A 166 -8.41 15.58 6.33
CA CYS A 166 -7.71 16.68 6.97
C CYS A 166 -7.11 17.65 5.94
N ILE A 167 -6.41 17.15 4.93
CA ILE A 167 -5.77 17.98 3.91
C ILE A 167 -6.82 18.67 3.03
N LYS A 168 -7.80 17.93 2.51
CA LYS A 168 -8.83 18.40 1.58
C LYS A 168 -9.80 19.40 2.23
N ASN A 169 -10.25 19.13 3.45
CA ASN A 169 -11.33 19.91 4.06
C ASN A 169 -10.84 20.94 5.09
N ASN A 170 -9.77 20.63 5.83
CA ASN A 170 -9.35 21.46 6.96
C ASN A 170 -8.10 22.30 6.67
N CYS A 171 -7.25 21.83 5.75
CA CYS A 171 -5.92 22.41 5.53
C CYS A 171 -5.70 22.92 4.11
N PHE A 172 -6.68 22.79 3.20
CA PHE A 172 -6.47 23.06 1.78
C PHE A 172 -5.89 24.47 1.55
N HIS A 173 -6.53 25.50 2.09
CA HIS A 173 -6.05 26.89 1.95
C HIS A 173 -4.65 27.12 2.53
N ILE A 174 -4.31 26.45 3.64
CA ILE A 174 -3.00 26.61 4.29
C ILE A 174 -1.91 25.89 3.48
N VAL A 175 -2.26 24.76 2.87
CA VAL A 175 -1.34 23.90 2.13
C VAL A 175 -1.15 24.39 0.70
N PHE A 176 -2.24 24.74 0.01
CA PHE A 176 -2.27 25.06 -1.42
C PHE A 176 -2.60 26.53 -1.73
N GLY A 177 -3.07 27.33 -0.77
CA GLY A 177 -3.68 28.64 -1.06
C GLY A 177 -2.75 29.64 -1.74
N SER A 178 -1.44 29.55 -1.54
CA SER A 178 -0.48 30.38 -2.28
C SER A 178 -0.35 30.00 -3.76
N MET A 179 -0.65 28.76 -4.12
CA MET A 179 -0.60 28.27 -5.50
C MET A 179 -1.98 28.21 -6.17
N VAL A 180 -3.06 28.12 -5.38
CA VAL A 180 -4.45 28.07 -5.87
C VAL A 180 -5.25 29.20 -5.20
N PRO A 181 -5.11 30.46 -5.66
CA PRO A 181 -5.81 31.59 -5.05
C PRO A 181 -7.33 31.49 -5.18
N SER A 182 -7.82 30.84 -6.26
CA SER A 182 -9.24 30.59 -6.51
C SER A 182 -9.90 29.72 -5.44
N ALA A 183 -9.12 29.04 -4.59
CA ALA A 183 -9.65 28.16 -3.54
C ALA A 183 -10.61 28.88 -2.58
N SER A 184 -10.41 30.18 -2.33
CA SER A 184 -11.27 31.01 -1.47
C SER A 184 -12.58 31.46 -2.11
N GLU A 185 -12.80 31.17 -3.40
CA GLU A 185 -14.00 31.58 -4.12
C GLU A 185 -15.18 30.67 -3.80
N GLN A 186 -16.38 31.26 -3.81
CA GLN A 186 -17.61 30.51 -3.59
C GLN A 186 -17.86 29.57 -4.78
N GLY A 187 -18.10 28.28 -4.51
CA GLY A 187 -18.34 27.28 -5.55
C GLY A 187 -17.07 26.72 -6.20
N PHE A 188 -15.90 26.93 -5.58
CA PHE A 188 -14.63 26.34 -6.01
C PHE A 188 -14.74 24.80 -6.20
N ASP A 189 -14.52 24.35 -7.43
CA ASP A 189 -14.42 22.93 -7.80
C ASP A 189 -12.98 22.63 -8.24
N MET A 190 -12.27 21.81 -7.46
CA MET A 190 -10.87 21.45 -7.72
C MET A 190 -10.63 20.78 -9.07
N PHE A 191 -11.61 20.06 -9.61
CA PHE A 191 -11.44 19.34 -10.87
C PHE A 191 -11.60 20.29 -12.06
N GLU A 192 -12.55 21.22 -12.00
CA GLU A 192 -12.79 22.20 -13.06
C GLU A 192 -11.85 23.42 -13.00
N ASP A 193 -11.22 23.66 -11.84
CA ASP A 193 -10.28 24.78 -11.67
C ASP A 193 -9.03 24.65 -12.55
N LEU A 194 -8.79 25.69 -13.37
CA LEU A 194 -7.70 25.70 -14.34
C LEU A 194 -6.33 25.65 -13.65
N THR A 195 -6.17 26.30 -12.50
CA THR A 195 -4.90 26.31 -11.76
C THR A 195 -4.59 24.92 -11.20
N CYS A 196 -5.58 24.21 -10.68
CA CYS A 196 -5.45 22.81 -10.26
C CYS A 196 -5.07 21.91 -11.44
N GLN A 197 -5.74 22.05 -12.59
CA GLN A 197 -5.40 21.30 -13.80
C GLN A 197 -3.97 21.57 -14.29
N GLN A 198 -3.54 22.84 -14.28
CA GLN A 198 -2.18 23.25 -14.65
C GLN A 198 -1.13 22.65 -13.70
N LEU A 199 -1.37 22.74 -12.38
CA LEU A 199 -0.49 22.15 -11.36
C LEU A 199 -0.39 20.62 -11.48
N LEU A 200 -1.46 19.97 -11.96
CA LEU A 200 -1.49 18.54 -12.29
C LEU A 200 -0.92 18.22 -13.69
N GLY A 201 -0.53 19.23 -14.47
CA GLY A 201 0.02 19.09 -15.81
C GLY A 201 -0.97 18.41 -16.76
N TYR A 202 -2.22 18.87 -16.75
CA TYR A 202 -3.23 18.48 -17.72
C TYR A 202 -2.84 18.95 -19.12
N ASP A 203 -2.74 18.02 -20.05
CA ASP A 203 -2.55 18.26 -21.48
C ASP A 203 -3.94 18.33 -22.13
N THR A 204 -4.33 19.52 -22.59
CA THR A 204 -5.66 19.78 -23.16
C THR A 204 -5.86 19.10 -24.52
N GLU A 205 -4.80 18.95 -25.31
CA GLU A 205 -4.85 18.29 -26.62
C GLU A 205 -5.06 16.78 -26.45
N LYS A 206 -4.28 16.18 -25.55
CA LYS A 206 -4.33 14.73 -25.31
C LYS A 206 -5.40 14.32 -24.29
N LYS A 207 -5.96 15.27 -23.54
CA LYS A 207 -6.91 15.06 -22.44
C LYS A 207 -6.38 14.09 -21.39
N VAL A 208 -5.10 14.22 -21.04
CA VAL A 208 -4.43 13.37 -20.05
C VAL A 208 -3.56 14.19 -19.11
N TYR A 209 -3.35 13.69 -17.90
CA TYR A 209 -2.41 14.26 -16.95
C TYR A 209 -1.04 13.60 -17.09
N THR A 210 0.03 14.41 -17.03
CA THR A 210 1.40 13.88 -16.97
C THR A 210 1.69 13.15 -15.66
N SER A 211 2.53 12.11 -15.71
CA SER A 211 3.05 11.45 -14.51
C SER A 211 4.03 12.33 -13.73
N LEU A 212 4.62 13.36 -14.32
CA LEU A 212 5.52 14.31 -13.63
C LEU A 212 4.94 15.73 -13.71
N PRO A 213 3.91 16.02 -12.89
CA PRO A 213 3.19 17.28 -12.96
C PRO A 213 3.95 18.44 -12.29
N PRO A 214 3.66 19.70 -12.68
CA PRO A 214 4.35 20.88 -12.14
C PRO A 214 4.31 21.00 -10.61
N ILE A 215 3.27 20.49 -9.93
CA ILE A 215 3.17 20.43 -8.45
C ILE A 215 4.37 19.72 -7.76
N LEU A 216 5.18 18.96 -8.49
CA LEU A 216 6.39 18.34 -7.95
C LEU A 216 7.59 19.29 -7.86
N TRP A 217 7.57 20.42 -8.55
CA TRP A 217 8.68 21.39 -8.58
C TRP A 217 8.37 22.62 -7.72
N PRO A 218 9.41 23.37 -7.29
CA PRO A 218 9.22 24.67 -6.65
C PRO A 218 8.23 25.56 -7.41
N ASP A 219 7.41 26.28 -6.67
CA ASP A 219 6.41 27.23 -7.18
C ASP A 219 5.37 26.62 -8.14
N GLY A 220 5.26 25.30 -8.19
CA GLY A 220 4.35 24.62 -9.10
C GLY A 220 4.75 24.80 -10.58
N MET A 221 6.01 25.11 -10.86
CA MET A 221 6.51 25.32 -12.22
C MET A 221 7.49 24.22 -12.59
N ARG A 222 7.19 23.48 -13.66
CA ARG A 222 8.07 22.42 -14.15
C ARG A 222 9.41 23.04 -14.56
N GLY A 223 10.44 22.77 -13.77
CA GLY A 223 11.80 23.20 -14.09
C GLY A 223 12.31 22.51 -15.35
N THR A 224 13.15 23.20 -16.11
CA THR A 224 13.95 22.60 -17.20
C THR A 224 14.91 21.54 -16.68
N GLU A 225 15.25 21.59 -15.38
CA GLU A 225 16.14 20.65 -14.73
C GLU A 225 15.42 19.80 -13.67
N ASN A 226 15.64 18.48 -13.72
CA ASN A 226 15.13 17.53 -12.73
C ASN A 226 15.80 17.66 -11.34
N ARG A 227 16.78 18.55 -11.18
CA ARG A 227 17.52 18.74 -9.91
C ARG A 227 16.64 19.21 -8.74
N TYR A 228 15.51 19.84 -9.05
CA TYR A 228 14.54 20.34 -8.06
C TYR A 228 13.27 19.50 -7.95
N LEU A 229 13.24 18.34 -8.59
CA LEU A 229 12.08 17.44 -8.51
C LEU A 229 11.78 17.05 -7.06
N PHE A 230 10.50 17.09 -6.70
CA PHE A 230 9.94 16.90 -5.36
C PHE A 230 10.17 18.04 -4.35
N ARG A 231 10.75 19.19 -4.74
CA ARG A 231 11.03 20.30 -3.81
C ARG A 231 9.92 21.34 -3.68
N ASN A 232 8.69 21.02 -4.08
CA ASN A 232 7.57 21.92 -3.82
C ASN A 232 7.25 21.95 -2.31
N GLU A 233 7.19 23.15 -1.73
CA GLU A 233 6.88 23.38 -0.30
C GLU A 233 5.56 22.74 0.13
N THR A 234 4.58 22.67 -0.77
CA THR A 234 3.28 22.03 -0.56
C THR A 234 3.41 20.57 -0.14
N LEU A 235 4.38 19.84 -0.71
CA LEU A 235 4.63 18.45 -0.33
C LEU A 235 5.13 18.36 1.11
N MET A 236 5.97 19.31 1.53
CA MET A 236 6.49 19.37 2.88
C MET A 236 5.37 19.76 3.87
N LYS A 237 4.51 20.72 3.50
CA LYS A 237 3.30 21.07 4.27
C LYS A 237 2.36 19.88 4.45
N ILE A 238 2.10 19.12 3.39
CA ILE A 238 1.28 17.89 3.45
C ILE A 238 1.87 16.89 4.46
N LEU A 239 3.17 16.64 4.36
CA LEU A 239 3.83 15.69 5.25
C LEU A 239 3.80 16.19 6.71
N THR A 240 4.07 17.47 6.91
CA THR A 240 3.99 18.15 8.20
C THR A 240 2.62 18.00 8.85
N VAL A 241 1.53 18.30 8.12
CA VAL A 241 0.16 18.16 8.66
C VAL A 241 -0.18 16.70 8.95
N THR A 242 0.28 15.78 8.11
CA THR A 242 0.06 14.34 8.30
C THR A 242 0.72 13.84 9.58
N LEU A 243 1.97 14.27 9.83
CA LEU A 243 2.75 13.80 10.97
C LEU A 243 2.41 14.54 12.26
N PHE A 244 2.14 15.83 12.21
CA PHE A 244 2.11 16.70 13.38
C PHE A 244 0.83 17.54 13.51
N GLY A 245 -0.09 17.41 12.57
CA GLY A 245 -1.37 18.13 12.57
C GLY A 245 -1.27 19.57 12.07
N LEU A 246 -2.45 20.18 11.86
CA LEU A 246 -2.58 21.52 11.28
C LEU A 246 -1.93 22.62 12.10
N ALA A 247 -2.02 22.53 13.43
CA ALA A 247 -1.43 23.53 14.33
C ALA A 247 0.09 23.66 14.13
N SER A 248 0.74 22.63 13.56
CA SER A 248 2.17 22.63 13.31
C SER A 248 2.61 23.41 12.06
N LEU A 249 1.66 23.95 11.29
CA LEU A 249 1.91 24.95 10.25
C LEU A 249 1.60 26.38 10.72
N LYS A 250 1.11 26.54 11.95
CA LYS A 250 0.77 27.84 12.54
C LYS A 250 1.77 28.17 13.64
N GLU A 251 2.17 29.43 13.78
CA GLU A 251 3.10 29.90 14.82
C GLU A 251 2.48 29.93 16.24
N ALA A 252 1.48 29.09 16.54
CA ALA A 252 0.72 29.18 17.77
C ALA A 252 1.39 28.46 18.96
N LYS A 253 1.39 29.12 20.12
CA LYS A 253 1.97 28.66 21.39
C LYS A 253 1.45 27.28 21.81
N ALA A 254 2.37 26.48 22.36
CA ALA A 254 2.19 25.09 22.75
C ALA A 254 1.09 24.90 23.82
N ASN A 255 -0.07 24.39 23.40
CA ASN A 255 -0.96 23.67 24.30
C ASN A 255 -0.47 22.22 24.44
N LYS A 256 -0.75 21.59 25.60
CA LYS A 256 -0.33 20.22 25.96
C LYS A 256 -0.41 19.29 24.73
N LYS A 257 0.75 18.92 24.20
CA LYS A 257 0.87 18.19 22.94
C LYS A 257 0.43 16.75 23.16
N LYS A 258 -0.77 16.39 22.69
CA LYS A 258 -1.08 14.96 22.46
C LYS A 258 0.03 14.38 21.58
N PRO A 259 0.45 13.12 21.80
CA PRO A 259 1.48 12.52 20.97
C PRO A 259 1.02 12.55 19.51
N THR A 260 1.84 13.17 18.66
CA THR A 260 1.56 13.31 17.23
C THR A 260 1.84 12.01 16.49
N ASN A 261 1.36 11.85 15.24
CA ASN A 261 1.69 10.67 14.45
C ASN A 261 3.21 10.51 14.26
N GLY A 262 3.92 11.62 14.02
CA GLY A 262 5.38 11.62 13.92
C GLY A 262 6.04 11.08 15.18
N THR A 263 5.57 11.50 16.36
CA THR A 263 6.06 10.98 17.66
C THR A 263 5.68 9.52 17.88
N LEU A 264 4.41 9.15 17.65
CA LEU A 264 3.89 7.79 17.84
C LEU A 264 4.59 6.77 16.93
N TRP A 265 4.99 7.19 15.73
CA TRP A 265 5.68 6.36 14.75
C TRP A 265 7.20 6.44 14.87
N GLY A 266 7.74 7.24 15.80
CA GLY A 266 9.18 7.43 15.97
C GLY A 266 9.86 8.03 14.72
N MET A 267 9.15 8.84 13.95
CA MET A 267 9.67 9.45 12.74
C MET A 267 10.52 10.68 13.09
N ASN A 268 11.81 10.58 12.79
CA ASN A 268 12.80 11.65 12.98
C ASN A 268 13.51 12.06 11.68
N LYS A 269 13.17 11.40 10.57
CA LYS A 269 13.70 11.70 9.24
C LYS A 269 12.70 11.28 8.18
N VAL A 270 12.74 11.96 7.04
CA VAL A 270 11.94 11.63 5.88
C VAL A 270 12.49 10.38 5.20
N THR A 271 11.60 9.55 4.66
CA THR A 271 11.95 8.39 3.84
C THR A 271 11.51 8.64 2.39
N PRO A 272 12.08 7.91 1.40
CA PRO A 272 11.59 7.98 0.01
C PRO A 272 10.08 7.73 -0.12
N GLY A 273 9.53 6.84 0.72
CA GLY A 273 8.10 6.58 0.79
C GLY A 273 7.29 7.77 1.29
N ALA A 274 7.79 8.51 2.29
CA ALA A 274 7.10 9.69 2.83
C ALA A 274 7.05 10.86 1.82
N ILE A 275 8.15 11.12 1.10
CA ILE A 275 8.15 12.12 0.00
C ILE A 275 7.17 11.71 -1.10
N THR A 276 7.21 10.44 -1.49
CA THR A 276 6.29 9.89 -2.50
C THR A 276 4.84 10.01 -2.07
N PHE A 277 4.54 9.68 -0.81
CA PHE A 277 3.20 9.81 -0.25
C PHE A 277 2.71 11.27 -0.35
N ALA A 278 3.53 12.23 0.06
CA ALA A 278 3.17 13.65 -0.04
C ALA A 278 2.87 14.08 -1.49
N ALA A 279 3.70 13.64 -2.45
CA ALA A 279 3.48 13.89 -3.87
C ALA A 279 2.14 13.31 -4.38
N ILE A 280 1.83 12.07 -4.00
CA ILE A 280 0.56 11.43 -4.40
C ILE A 280 -0.64 12.08 -3.73
N MET A 281 -0.54 12.46 -2.46
CA MET A 281 -1.58 13.21 -1.77
C MET A 281 -1.84 14.56 -2.42
N ALA A 282 -0.78 15.30 -2.81
CA ALA A 282 -0.92 16.57 -3.51
C ALA A 282 -1.72 16.39 -4.81
N ARG A 283 -1.33 15.39 -5.61
CA ARG A 283 -2.02 15.08 -6.87
C ARG A 283 -3.44 14.62 -6.67
N PHE A 284 -3.71 13.80 -5.66
CA PHE A 284 -5.06 13.32 -5.37
C PHE A 284 -5.97 14.47 -4.96
N VAL A 285 -5.52 15.32 -4.03
CA VAL A 285 -6.32 16.45 -3.54
C VAL A 285 -6.64 17.43 -4.66
N LEU A 286 -5.62 17.88 -5.42
CA LEU A 286 -5.82 18.81 -6.54
C LEU A 286 -6.68 18.22 -7.66
N SER A 287 -6.79 16.90 -7.78
CA SER A 287 -7.58 16.30 -8.86
C SER A 287 -9.09 16.32 -8.61
N GLY A 288 -9.54 16.75 -7.44
CA GLY A 288 -10.96 16.76 -7.11
C GLY A 288 -11.65 15.40 -7.07
N ASN A 289 -10.92 14.27 -7.20
CA ASN A 289 -11.52 12.94 -7.09
C ASN A 289 -12.16 12.73 -5.70
N GLU A 290 -13.25 11.96 -5.68
CA GLU A 290 -14.01 11.65 -4.47
C GLU A 290 -13.32 10.57 -3.63
N HIS A 291 -12.81 9.52 -4.30
CA HIS A 291 -12.20 8.36 -3.65
C HIS A 291 -10.74 8.19 -4.06
N PHE A 292 -9.90 7.91 -3.08
CA PHE A 292 -8.49 7.62 -3.30
C PHE A 292 -8.28 6.14 -3.60
N ASP A 293 -8.26 5.85 -4.90
CA ASP A 293 -8.02 4.52 -5.44
C ASP A 293 -6.72 4.44 -6.24
N LYS A 294 -6.39 3.26 -6.76
CA LYS A 294 -5.20 3.06 -7.61
C LYS A 294 -5.20 3.95 -8.86
N ARG A 295 -6.41 4.27 -9.36
CA ARG A 295 -6.66 5.17 -10.49
C ARG A 295 -7.81 6.10 -10.12
N GLY A 296 -7.67 7.39 -10.41
CA GLY A 296 -8.75 8.36 -10.23
C GLY A 296 -9.93 8.06 -11.15
N VAL A 297 -11.15 8.06 -10.60
CA VAL A 297 -12.37 7.79 -11.37
C VAL A 297 -12.60 8.88 -12.41
N ARG A 298 -12.51 10.16 -12.00
CA ARG A 298 -12.78 11.33 -12.86
C ARG A 298 -11.52 11.77 -13.61
N SER A 299 -10.39 11.88 -12.91
CA SER A 299 -9.13 12.38 -13.53
C SER A 299 -8.36 11.33 -14.32
N HIS A 300 -8.68 10.04 -14.14
CA HIS A 300 -7.93 8.91 -14.71
C HIS A 300 -6.43 8.84 -14.35
N ILE A 301 -5.96 9.66 -13.41
CA ILE A 301 -4.57 9.64 -12.91
C ILE A 301 -4.25 8.27 -12.32
N GLN A 302 -3.11 7.70 -12.69
CA GLN A 302 -2.67 6.37 -12.27
C GLN A 302 -1.85 6.44 -10.96
N TYR A 303 -2.49 6.80 -9.85
CA TYR A 303 -1.81 7.02 -8.55
C TYR A 303 -0.89 5.88 -8.12
N ALA A 304 -1.29 4.63 -8.33
CA ALA A 304 -0.45 3.48 -7.98
C ALA A 304 0.83 3.39 -8.84
N ALA A 305 0.71 3.63 -10.15
CA ALA A 305 1.84 3.64 -11.07
C ALA A 305 2.78 4.83 -10.78
N ASP A 306 2.20 5.99 -10.50
CA ASP A 306 2.94 7.20 -10.18
C ASP A 306 3.66 7.09 -8.84
N PHE A 307 3.04 6.45 -7.82
CA PHE A 307 3.71 6.14 -6.56
C PHE A 307 4.97 5.31 -6.79
N LYS A 308 4.87 4.24 -7.60
CA LYS A 308 6.01 3.39 -7.95
C LYS A 308 7.08 4.17 -8.72
N LEU A 309 6.68 4.99 -9.69
CA LEU A 309 7.60 5.85 -10.45
C LEU A 309 8.37 6.79 -9.51
N TYR A 310 7.68 7.48 -8.61
CA TYR A 310 8.30 8.46 -7.71
C TYR A 310 9.25 7.81 -6.72
N LYS A 311 8.79 6.76 -6.04
CA LYS A 311 9.61 6.06 -5.05
C LYS A 311 10.84 5.44 -5.69
N SER A 312 10.71 4.85 -6.88
CA SER A 312 11.85 4.32 -7.64
C SER A 312 12.81 5.41 -8.09
N THR A 313 12.31 6.56 -8.54
CA THR A 313 13.13 7.72 -8.91
C THR A 313 13.94 8.22 -7.71
N ILE A 314 13.30 8.44 -6.57
CA ILE A 314 13.98 8.91 -5.35
C ILE A 314 15.06 7.91 -4.92
N ILE A 315 14.74 6.61 -4.87
CA ILE A 315 15.70 5.57 -4.50
C ILE A 315 16.88 5.52 -5.46
N LYS A 316 16.62 5.54 -6.77
CA LYS A 316 17.66 5.50 -7.81
C LYS A 316 18.65 6.66 -7.68
N TYR A 317 18.16 7.85 -7.33
CA TYR A 317 18.97 9.06 -7.24
C TYR A 317 19.42 9.41 -5.82
N LEU A 318 19.11 8.61 -4.81
CA LEU A 318 19.34 8.93 -3.38
C LEU A 318 20.80 9.28 -3.05
N ASN A 319 21.76 8.72 -3.80
CA ASN A 319 23.19 8.98 -3.62
C ASN A 319 23.70 10.21 -4.39
N LYS A 320 22.88 10.82 -5.25
CA LYS A 320 23.23 12.03 -6.02
C LYS A 320 22.96 13.28 -5.18
N CYS A 321 23.80 14.31 -5.38
CA CYS A 321 23.76 15.57 -4.64
C CYS A 321 22.35 16.18 -4.59
N HIS A 322 21.71 16.35 -5.75
CA HIS A 322 20.38 16.97 -5.84
C HIS A 322 19.27 16.22 -5.07
N MET A 323 19.34 14.90 -4.95
CA MET A 323 18.33 14.14 -4.18
C MET A 323 18.66 14.15 -2.68
N LYS A 324 19.94 14.14 -2.31
CA LYS A 324 20.37 14.35 -0.92
C LYS A 324 19.90 15.70 -0.41
N ASP A 325 20.08 16.75 -1.20
CA ASP A 325 19.58 18.09 -0.92
C ASP A 325 18.05 18.09 -0.76
N THR A 326 17.33 17.39 -1.64
CA THR A 326 15.86 17.27 -1.53
C THR A 326 15.46 16.64 -0.19
N VAL A 327 16.10 15.52 0.18
CA VAL A 327 15.88 14.87 1.48
C VAL A 327 16.23 15.79 2.64
N ALA A 328 17.33 16.54 2.54
CA ALA A 328 17.75 17.50 3.56
C ALA A 328 16.72 18.63 3.71
N THR A 329 16.22 19.21 2.61
CA THR A 329 15.18 20.25 2.64
C THR A 329 13.90 19.74 3.31
N PHE A 330 13.46 18.52 3.00
CA PHE A 330 12.32 17.92 3.71
C PHE A 330 12.60 17.76 5.21
N ASN A 331 13.79 17.26 5.57
CA ASN A 331 14.13 17.05 6.97
C ASN A 331 14.13 18.37 7.76
N GLN A 332 14.74 19.40 7.18
CA GLN A 332 14.76 20.75 7.71
C GLN A 332 13.34 21.27 7.95
N PHE A 333 12.51 21.29 6.90
CA PHE A 333 11.16 21.83 6.99
C PHE A 333 10.25 21.03 7.94
N VAL A 334 10.35 19.70 7.92
CA VAL A 334 9.41 18.81 8.62
C VAL A 334 9.83 18.56 10.07
N PHE A 335 11.12 18.60 10.43
CA PHE A 335 11.59 18.20 11.76
C PHE A 335 12.43 19.24 12.52
N GLU A 336 13.14 20.16 11.86
CA GLU A 336 14.21 20.95 12.51
C GLU A 336 13.69 21.99 13.52
N ASP A 337 12.51 22.58 13.29
CA ASP A 337 11.88 23.54 14.24
C ASP A 337 11.08 22.88 15.36
N ARG A 338 11.11 21.54 15.49
CA ARG A 338 10.10 20.81 16.29
C ARG A 338 10.60 20.24 17.59
N GLY A 339 11.90 20.38 17.89
CA GLY A 339 12.49 19.99 19.17
C GLY A 339 12.06 18.59 19.60
N LEU A 340 12.26 17.60 18.72
CA LEU A 340 12.14 16.19 19.14
C LEU A 340 13.30 15.95 20.11
N ASP A 341 13.03 16.10 21.41
CA ASP A 341 13.99 15.87 22.48
C ASP A 341 14.64 14.50 22.26
N HIS A 342 15.91 14.52 21.85
CA HIS A 342 16.71 13.33 21.56
C HIS A 342 17.13 12.55 22.83
N ASN A 343 16.53 12.84 23.99
CA ASN A 343 17.00 12.40 25.30
C ASN A 343 16.10 11.38 26.02
N ASN A 344 15.20 10.67 25.34
CA ASN A 344 14.49 9.54 25.94
C ASN A 344 14.37 8.37 24.95
N GLN A 345 15.48 7.66 24.75
CA GLN A 345 15.46 6.24 24.36
C GLN A 345 16.48 5.46 25.18
#